data_AF-A0A942XHS1-F1
#
_entry.id   AF-A0A942XHS1-F1
#
_cell.length_a   1.000
_cell.length_b   1.000
_cell.length_c   1.000
_cell.angle_alpha   90.00
_cell.angle_beta   90.00
_cell.angle_gamma   90.00
#
_symmetry.space_group_name_H-M   'P 1'
#
loop_
_entity.id
_entity.type
_entity.pdbx_description
1 polymer ?
#
loop_
_entity_poly.entity_id
_entity_poly.type
_entity_poly.pdbx_seq_one_letter_code
_entity_poly.pdbx_strand_id
1 'polypeptide(L)'
;YRNKGYDFTITSSTAYDHKWIRGRNIFDTIDRIVDELFENYLSRPNVRQPILTQYCDGNRVKCRDRGWMTQWGSKELGDRGYSAIEIIRSFYGNDMYINVAEEISGIPSSWPGYDLNIGSSGNKVRQIQEQLNVIAEAYPALPTITADGIYGPATKEAVREFQGVFGLPQTGITDYPTWYKIQEIYVGVSRIAEL
;
A
#
# COMPACT_ATOMS: atom_id res chain seq x y z
N TYR A 1 10.92 -22.59 -1.62
CA TYR A 1 12.22 -22.64 -0.93
C TYR A 1 12.19 -23.62 0.25
N ARG A 2 13.06 -24.65 0.26
CA ARG A 2 13.18 -25.61 1.38
C ARG A 2 13.67 -24.89 2.64
N ASN A 3 13.28 -25.42 3.79
CA ASN A 3 13.44 -24.84 5.13
C ASN A 3 14.87 -24.49 5.59
N LYS A 4 15.94 -24.78 4.84
CA LYS A 4 17.35 -24.41 5.17
C LYS A 4 17.74 -24.60 6.66
N GLY A 5 17.20 -25.62 7.33
CA GLY A 5 17.49 -25.91 8.75
C GLY A 5 16.51 -25.34 9.77
N TYR A 6 15.47 -24.62 9.35
CA TYR A 6 14.36 -24.16 10.21
C TYR A 6 13.21 -25.17 10.26
N ASP A 7 12.33 -25.06 11.27
CA ASP A 7 11.18 -25.95 11.46
C ASP A 7 10.00 -25.64 10.51
N PHE A 8 10.08 -24.58 9.72
CA PHE A 8 9.08 -24.19 8.73
C PHE A 8 9.66 -24.09 7.32
N THR A 9 8.83 -24.35 6.31
CA THR A 9 9.17 -24.12 4.89
C THR A 9 8.42 -22.88 4.40
N ILE A 10 9.12 -21.92 3.79
CA ILE A 10 8.53 -20.65 3.32
C ILE A 10 7.45 -20.89 2.25
N THR A 11 7.58 -21.96 1.46
CA THR A 11 6.56 -22.34 0.46
C THR A 11 5.96 -23.70 0.76
N SER A 12 4.66 -23.83 0.57
CA SER A 12 3.96 -25.12 0.70
C SER A 12 4.07 -25.99 -0.57
N SER A 13 4.59 -25.45 -1.67
CA SER A 13 4.95 -26.20 -2.89
C SER A 13 5.93 -25.42 -3.76
N THR A 14 7.03 -26.03 -4.18
CA THR A 14 7.96 -25.40 -5.15
C THR A 14 7.39 -25.30 -6.57
N ALA A 15 6.26 -25.96 -6.85
CA ALA A 15 5.55 -25.85 -8.13
C ALA A 15 4.52 -24.72 -8.14
N TYR A 16 4.09 -24.24 -6.97
CA TYR A 16 3.09 -23.20 -6.80
C TYR A 16 3.55 -22.26 -5.69
N ASP A 17 4.36 -21.26 -6.05
CA ASP A 17 5.01 -20.38 -5.07
C ASP A 17 4.02 -19.46 -4.32
N HIS A 18 2.74 -19.44 -4.74
CA HIS A 18 1.69 -18.57 -4.20
C HIS A 18 0.48 -19.35 -3.65
N LYS A 19 0.71 -20.48 -2.96
CA LYS A 19 -0.40 -21.24 -2.34
C LYS A 19 -0.81 -20.60 -1.00
N TRP A 20 -1.93 -19.88 -1.02
CA TRP A 20 -2.63 -19.39 0.18
C TRP A 20 -3.44 -20.52 0.84
N ILE A 21 -3.46 -20.56 2.17
CA ILE A 21 -4.22 -21.54 2.97
C ILE A 21 -4.99 -20.79 4.05
N ARG A 22 -6.31 -20.81 3.96
CA ARG A 22 -7.21 -20.19 4.93
C ARG A 22 -6.98 -20.75 6.34
N GLY A 23 -6.83 -19.88 7.34
CA GLY A 23 -6.77 -20.24 8.76
C GLY A 23 -5.42 -20.78 9.25
N ARG A 24 -4.33 -20.57 8.50
CA ARG A 24 -2.96 -20.82 8.98
C ARG A 24 -2.50 -19.68 9.89
N ASN A 25 -1.55 -20.01 10.77
CA ASN A 25 -0.86 -19.07 11.64
C ASN A 25 -0.17 -18.01 10.76
N ILE A 26 -0.48 -16.74 11.03
CA ILE A 26 0.16 -15.59 10.40
C ILE A 26 1.01 -14.93 11.49
N PHE A 27 2.22 -14.49 11.15
CA PHE A 27 3.03 -13.71 12.08
C PHE A 27 2.63 -12.25 11.89
N ASP A 28 2.06 -11.60 12.91
CA ASP A 28 1.55 -10.22 12.82
C ASP A 28 2.59 -9.21 12.30
N THR A 29 3.87 -9.43 12.59
CA THR A 29 4.98 -8.60 12.09
C THR A 29 5.30 -8.83 10.61
N ILE A 30 5.06 -10.03 10.10
CA ILE A 30 5.20 -10.37 8.68
C ILE A 30 3.95 -9.92 7.93
N ASP A 31 2.76 -10.05 8.51
CA ASP A 31 1.49 -9.58 7.95
C ASP A 31 1.55 -8.08 7.68
N ARG A 32 1.97 -7.29 8.67
CA ARG A 32 2.14 -5.83 8.52
C ARG A 32 3.11 -5.45 7.40
N ILE A 33 4.19 -6.22 7.23
CA ILE A 33 5.19 -6.01 6.17
C ILE A 33 4.68 -6.51 4.82
N VAL A 34 3.91 -7.60 4.78
CA VAL A 34 3.32 -8.15 3.55
C VAL A 34 2.20 -7.25 3.05
N ASP A 35 1.38 -6.69 3.94
CA ASP A 35 0.41 -5.64 3.62
C ASP A 35 1.14 -4.42 3.07
N GLU A 36 2.21 -3.95 3.73
CA GLU A 36 3.07 -2.86 3.24
C GLU A 36 3.73 -3.16 1.87
N LEU A 37 3.99 -4.43 1.55
CA LEU A 37 4.67 -4.84 0.31
C LEU A 37 3.73 -5.23 -0.84
N PHE A 38 2.48 -5.62 -0.56
CA PHE A 38 1.55 -6.20 -1.53
C PHE A 38 0.16 -5.57 -1.50
N GLU A 39 0.04 -4.27 -1.20
CA GLU A 39 -1.27 -3.57 -1.33
C GLU A 39 -1.78 -3.54 -2.77
N ASN A 40 -0.87 -3.54 -3.74
CA ASN A 40 -1.18 -3.44 -5.17
C ASN A 40 -1.48 -4.83 -5.75
N TYR A 41 -2.67 -4.98 -6.31
CA TYR A 41 -3.08 -6.17 -7.04
C TYR A 41 -3.62 -5.83 -8.41
N LEU A 42 -3.53 -6.80 -9.31
CA LEU A 42 -4.02 -6.64 -10.67
C LEU A 42 -5.51 -6.94 -10.76
N SER A 43 -6.25 -6.14 -11.50
CA SER A 43 -7.71 -6.26 -11.61
C SER A 43 -8.20 -6.04 -13.04
N ARG A 44 -9.46 -6.45 -13.29
CA ARG A 44 -10.22 -6.13 -14.49
C ARG A 44 -11.59 -5.56 -14.11
N PRO A 45 -12.25 -4.79 -14.99
CA PRO A 45 -13.60 -4.32 -14.77
C PRO A 45 -14.53 -5.49 -14.43
N ASN A 46 -15.31 -5.35 -13.35
CA ASN A 46 -16.27 -6.34 -12.87
C ASN A 46 -15.68 -7.66 -12.37
N VAL A 47 -14.37 -7.77 -12.18
CA VAL A 47 -13.73 -8.94 -11.55
C VAL A 47 -13.30 -8.57 -10.12
N ARG A 48 -14.03 -9.11 -9.14
CA ARG A 48 -13.80 -8.83 -7.70
C ARG A 48 -12.52 -9.44 -7.14
N GLN A 49 -12.05 -10.53 -7.73
CA GLN A 49 -10.87 -11.23 -7.23
C GLN A 49 -9.59 -10.69 -7.89
N PRO A 50 -8.49 -10.55 -7.15
CA PRO A 50 -7.19 -10.26 -7.73
C PRO A 50 -6.83 -11.21 -8.87
N ILE A 51 -6.33 -10.64 -9.96
CA ILE A 51 -5.87 -11.38 -11.13
C ILE A 51 -4.50 -11.95 -10.82
N LEU A 52 -4.42 -13.27 -10.77
CA LEU A 52 -3.16 -13.98 -10.73
C LEU A 52 -2.47 -13.88 -12.08
N THR A 53 -1.33 -13.18 -12.13
CA THR A 53 -0.43 -13.22 -13.28
C THR A 53 0.61 -14.30 -13.09
N GLN A 54 0.71 -15.21 -14.07
CA GLN A 54 1.78 -16.20 -14.08
C GLN A 54 3.03 -15.59 -14.68
N TYR A 55 4.15 -15.83 -14.02
CA TYR A 55 5.46 -15.38 -14.45
C TYR A 55 6.22 -16.52 -15.15
N CYS A 56 6.95 -16.20 -16.20
CA CYS A 56 7.78 -17.14 -16.92
C CYS A 56 9.07 -16.46 -17.38
N ASP A 57 10.18 -17.20 -17.37
CA ASP A 57 11.49 -16.72 -17.85
C ASP A 57 11.38 -16.19 -19.29
N GLY A 58 10.90 -17.02 -20.23
CA GLY A 58 10.72 -16.63 -21.63
C GLY A 58 11.99 -16.66 -22.48
N ASN A 59 13.18 -16.86 -21.89
CA ASN A 59 14.44 -17.05 -22.63
C ASN A 59 14.93 -18.50 -22.58
N ARG A 60 15.16 -19.08 -21.39
CA ARG A 60 15.59 -20.50 -21.29
C ARG A 60 14.41 -21.48 -21.32
N VAL A 61 13.22 -21.02 -20.89
CA VAL A 61 11.98 -21.80 -20.88
C VAL A 61 10.96 -21.10 -21.77
N LYS A 62 10.45 -21.81 -22.80
CA LYS A 62 9.34 -21.32 -23.62
C LYS A 62 8.07 -21.25 -22.78
N CYS A 63 7.54 -20.05 -22.62
CA CYS A 63 6.26 -19.83 -21.98
C CYS A 63 5.15 -20.45 -22.83
N ARG A 64 4.08 -20.93 -22.18
CA ARG A 64 2.89 -21.38 -22.93
C ARG A 64 2.32 -20.16 -23.68
N ASP A 65 1.83 -20.35 -24.91
CA ASP A 65 1.16 -19.32 -25.73
C ASP A 65 -0.19 -18.92 -25.11
N ARG A 66 -0.13 -18.26 -23.96
CA ARG A 66 -1.27 -17.79 -23.16
C ARG A 66 -1.16 -16.30 -22.82
N GLY A 67 -0.21 -15.58 -23.43
CA GLY A 67 0.02 -14.16 -23.17
C GLY A 67 0.58 -13.85 -21.78
N TRP A 68 1.34 -14.77 -21.18
CA TRP A 68 1.95 -14.53 -19.87
C TRP A 68 3.07 -13.49 -19.96
N MET A 69 3.20 -12.68 -18.92
CA MET A 69 4.33 -11.77 -18.78
C MET A 69 5.63 -12.56 -18.67
N THR A 70 6.57 -12.21 -19.54
CA THR A 70 7.89 -12.84 -19.57
C THR A 70 8.92 -11.95 -18.89
N GLN A 71 9.87 -12.55 -18.17
CA GLN A 71 10.92 -11.82 -17.46
C GLN A 71 11.65 -10.83 -18.37
N TRP A 72 12.11 -11.33 -19.52
CA TRP A 72 12.91 -10.54 -20.44
C TRP A 72 12.07 -9.57 -21.25
N GLY A 73 10.83 -9.92 -21.59
CA GLY A 73 9.93 -9.00 -22.28
C GLY A 73 9.52 -7.83 -21.38
N SER A 74 9.22 -8.06 -20.10
CA SER A 74 8.95 -6.96 -19.16
C SER A 74 10.18 -6.10 -18.91
N LYS A 75 11.37 -6.72 -18.84
CA LYS A 75 12.64 -5.98 -18.67
C LYS A 75 12.95 -5.09 -19.86
N GLU A 76 12.78 -5.59 -21.08
CA GLU A 76 13.00 -4.81 -22.31
C GLU A 76 12.05 -3.61 -22.40
N LEU A 77 10.77 -3.80 -22.07
CA LEU A 77 9.81 -2.70 -22.02
C LEU A 77 10.19 -1.68 -20.93
N GLY A 78 10.66 -2.14 -19.77
CA GLY A 78 11.19 -1.28 -18.72
C GLY A 78 12.41 -0.46 -19.16
N ASP A 79 13.38 -1.08 -19.85
CA ASP A 79 14.54 -0.37 -20.40
C ASP A 79 14.14 0.70 -21.43
N ARG A 80 13.03 0.48 -22.14
CA ARG A 80 12.44 1.42 -23.09
C ARG A 80 11.62 2.53 -22.42
N GLY A 81 11.55 2.55 -21.09
CA GLY A 81 10.88 3.59 -20.30
C GLY A 81 9.38 3.39 -20.11
N TYR A 82 8.84 2.20 -20.39
CA TYR A 82 7.42 1.93 -20.15
C TYR A 82 7.15 1.85 -18.64
N SER A 83 6.05 2.45 -18.20
CA SER A 83 5.56 2.33 -16.83
C SER A 83 5.06 0.92 -16.52
N ALA A 84 4.99 0.55 -15.25
CA ALA A 84 4.52 -0.76 -14.81
C ALA A 84 3.15 -1.13 -15.41
N ILE A 85 2.20 -0.19 -15.44
CA ILE A 85 0.86 -0.41 -16.00
C ILE A 85 0.89 -0.63 -17.51
N GLU A 86 1.74 0.07 -18.26
CA GLU A 86 1.87 -0.12 -19.71
C GLU A 86 2.49 -1.47 -20.03
N ILE A 87 3.50 -1.89 -19.25
CA ILE A 87 4.09 -3.22 -19.35
C ILE A 87 3.02 -4.30 -19.12
N ILE A 88 2.25 -4.20 -18.03
CA ILE A 88 1.17 -5.14 -17.70
C ILE A 88 0.15 -5.23 -18.85
N ARG A 89 -0.28 -4.09 -19.40
CA ARG A 89 -1.24 -4.04 -20.51
C ARG A 89 -0.70 -4.64 -21.81
N SER A 90 0.61 -4.56 -22.05
CA SER A 90 1.26 -5.20 -23.19
C SER A 90 1.15 -6.73 -23.17
N PHE A 91 1.01 -7.35 -21.99
CA PHE A 91 0.88 -8.81 -21.85
C PHE A 91 -0.57 -9.26 -21.67
N TYR A 92 -1.33 -8.51 -20.88
CA TYR A 92 -2.63 -8.96 -20.40
C TYR A 92 -3.81 -8.19 -21.00
N GLY A 93 -3.56 -7.19 -21.85
CA GLY A 93 -4.59 -6.37 -22.48
C GLY A 93 -4.87 -5.06 -21.74
N ASN A 94 -5.52 -4.13 -22.44
CA ASN A 94 -5.74 -2.75 -21.98
C ASN A 94 -6.77 -2.62 -20.86
N ASP A 95 -7.55 -3.67 -20.59
CA ASP A 95 -8.55 -3.73 -19.52
C ASP A 95 -7.94 -4.09 -18.16
N MET A 96 -6.61 -4.14 -18.06
CA MET A 96 -5.91 -4.33 -16.81
C MET A 96 -5.64 -3.02 -16.08
N TYR A 97 -5.77 -3.10 -14.75
CA TYR A 97 -5.51 -2.02 -13.80
C TYR A 97 -4.71 -2.56 -12.62
N ILE A 98 -3.88 -1.72 -12.03
CA ILE A 98 -3.30 -1.94 -10.71
C ILE A 98 -4.26 -1.29 -9.72
N ASN A 99 -4.94 -2.11 -8.92
CA ASN A 99 -5.82 -1.70 -7.84
C ASN A 99 -5.12 -1.90 -6.49
N VAL A 100 -5.68 -1.30 -5.45
CA VAL A 100 -5.20 -1.43 -4.07
C VAL A 100 -6.23 -2.20 -3.25
N ALA A 101 -5.81 -3.18 -2.44
CA ALA A 101 -6.67 -4.11 -1.69
C ALA A 101 -7.79 -3.37 -0.91
N GLU A 102 -9.01 -3.92 -0.97
CA GLU A 102 -10.22 -3.37 -0.32
C GLU A 102 -10.23 -3.53 1.22
N GLU A 103 -9.15 -3.99 1.85
CA GLU A 103 -8.95 -3.83 3.30
C GLU A 103 -8.72 -2.35 3.69
N ILE A 104 -8.84 -1.48 2.68
CA ILE A 104 -8.97 -0.02 2.69
C ILE A 104 -10.44 0.38 2.31
N SER A 105 -11.45 -0.48 2.54
CA SER A 105 -12.87 -0.12 2.38
C SER A 105 -13.29 0.82 3.52
N GLY A 106 -13.12 2.11 3.27
CA GLY A 106 -13.42 3.19 4.21
C GLY A 106 -12.31 4.22 4.36
N ILE A 107 -11.08 3.92 3.94
CA ILE A 107 -10.00 4.91 3.95
C ILE A 107 -10.20 5.86 2.76
N PRO A 108 -10.36 7.16 3.00
CA PRO A 108 -10.84 8.09 1.98
C PRO A 108 -9.81 8.41 0.88
N SER A 109 -8.53 8.04 1.00
CA SER A 109 -7.48 8.47 0.06
C SER A 109 -6.18 7.66 0.18
N SER A 110 -5.59 7.31 -0.97
CA SER A 110 -4.29 6.63 -1.06
C SER A 110 -3.10 7.56 -0.81
N TRP A 111 -1.99 7.00 -0.34
CA TRP A 111 -0.73 7.73 -0.16
C TRP A 111 -0.22 8.28 -1.51
N PRO A 112 0.28 9.53 -1.58
CA PRO A 112 0.60 10.19 -2.85
C PRO A 112 1.86 9.67 -3.58
N GLY A 113 2.54 8.66 -3.04
CA GLY A 113 3.78 8.13 -3.63
C GLY A 113 5.05 8.86 -3.20
N TYR A 114 4.95 9.82 -2.27
CA TYR A 114 6.06 10.57 -1.70
C TYR A 114 5.73 11.06 -0.29
N ASP A 115 6.76 11.29 0.54
CA ASP A 115 6.61 11.77 1.91
C ASP A 115 6.15 13.24 1.95
N LEU A 116 5.26 13.56 2.90
CA LEU A 116 4.92 14.95 3.20
C LEU A 116 5.76 15.45 4.37
N ASN A 117 6.46 16.56 4.16
CA ASN A 117 7.33 17.19 5.15
C ASN A 117 7.33 18.71 4.93
N ILE A 118 8.09 19.45 5.73
CA ILE A 118 8.26 20.90 5.59
C ILE A 118 8.57 21.27 4.13
N GLY A 119 7.71 22.13 3.57
CA GLY A 119 7.78 22.57 2.17
C GLY A 119 6.82 21.84 1.22
N SER A 120 6.27 20.69 1.61
CA SER A 120 5.17 20.06 0.89
C SER A 120 3.92 20.95 0.92
N SER A 121 3.16 20.97 -0.16
CA SER A 121 1.90 21.72 -0.24
C SER A 121 0.90 21.08 -1.19
N GLY A 122 -0.36 21.50 -1.10
CA GLY A 122 -1.45 21.05 -1.97
C GLY A 122 -2.48 20.18 -1.25
N ASN A 123 -3.37 19.58 -2.04
CA ASN A 123 -4.57 18.90 -1.53
C ASN A 123 -4.25 17.75 -0.56
N LYS A 124 -3.15 17.02 -0.78
CA LYS A 124 -2.75 15.90 0.09
C LYS A 124 -2.31 16.37 1.48
N VAL A 125 -1.65 17.53 1.57
CA VAL A 125 -1.32 18.15 2.85
C VAL A 125 -2.57 18.63 3.56
N ARG A 126 -3.46 19.33 2.83
CA ARG A 126 -4.73 19.82 3.37
C ARG A 126 -5.56 18.68 3.94
N GLN A 127 -5.64 17.59 3.20
CA GLN A 127 -6.38 16.40 3.61
C GLN A 127 -5.86 15.83 4.93
N ILE A 128 -4.54 15.68 5.09
CA ILE A 128 -3.97 15.19 6.35
C ILE A 128 -4.21 16.18 7.49
N GLN A 129 -4.12 17.49 7.24
CA GLN A 129 -4.43 18.50 8.25
C GLN A 129 -5.89 18.43 8.72
N GLU A 130 -6.85 18.28 7.81
CA GLU A 130 -8.27 18.10 8.12
C GLU A 130 -8.50 16.82 8.94
N GLN A 131 -7.86 15.71 8.55
CA GLN A 131 -7.99 14.44 9.23
C GLN A 131 -7.39 14.48 10.64
N LEU A 132 -6.21 15.08 10.81
CA LEU A 132 -5.59 15.28 12.12
C LEU A 132 -6.49 16.10 13.04
N ASN A 133 -7.17 17.13 12.52
CA ASN A 133 -8.10 17.94 13.31
C ASN A 133 -9.31 17.11 13.79
N VAL A 134 -9.90 16.31 12.92
CA VAL A 134 -11.02 15.42 13.32
C VAL A 134 -10.56 14.39 14.36
N ILE A 135 -9.35 13.85 14.22
CA ILE A 135 -8.77 12.94 15.23
C ILE A 135 -8.55 13.68 16.56
N ALA A 136 -8.08 14.92 16.53
CA ALA A 136 -7.84 15.72 17.74
C ALA A 136 -9.12 15.98 18.56
N GLU A 137 -10.31 15.96 17.94
CA GLU A 137 -11.59 16.04 18.67
C GLU A 137 -11.80 14.86 19.62
N ALA A 138 -11.36 13.65 19.23
CA ALA A 138 -11.46 12.44 20.05
C ALA A 138 -10.21 12.20 20.93
N TYR A 139 -9.07 12.79 20.57
CA TYR A 139 -7.79 12.65 21.27
C TYR A 139 -7.25 14.01 21.73
N PRO A 140 -7.62 14.49 22.93
CA PRO A 140 -7.27 15.82 23.42
C PRO A 140 -5.77 16.10 23.58
N ALA A 141 -4.93 15.06 23.55
CA ALA A 141 -3.47 15.19 23.56
C ALA A 141 -2.91 15.69 22.23
N LEU A 142 -3.68 15.59 21.14
CA LEU A 142 -3.26 16.04 19.82
C LEU A 142 -3.65 17.51 19.59
N PRO A 143 -2.76 18.33 19.01
CA PRO A 143 -3.08 19.71 18.69
C PRO A 143 -3.95 19.80 17.43
N THR A 144 -4.87 20.77 17.42
CA THR A 144 -5.55 21.20 16.19
C THR A 144 -4.67 22.18 15.42
N ILE A 145 -4.68 22.09 14.09
CA ILE A 145 -3.88 22.91 13.17
C ILE A 145 -4.73 23.54 12.07
N THR A 146 -4.23 24.60 11.44
CA THR A 146 -4.89 25.18 10.27
C THR A 146 -4.75 24.25 9.06
N ALA A 147 -5.86 23.94 8.40
CA ALA A 147 -5.89 23.16 7.15
C ALA A 147 -5.68 24.05 5.91
N ASP A 148 -4.53 24.72 5.83
CA ASP A 148 -4.19 25.63 4.73
C ASP A 148 -3.63 24.90 3.48
N GLY A 149 -3.28 23.63 3.61
CA GLY A 149 -2.61 22.85 2.57
C GLY A 149 -1.11 23.11 2.47
N ILE A 150 -0.49 23.70 3.49
CA ILE A 150 0.95 23.97 3.57
C ILE A 150 1.53 23.18 4.75
N TYR A 151 2.51 22.32 4.48
CA TYR A 151 3.13 21.51 5.51
C TYR A 151 4.17 22.38 6.22
N GLY A 152 3.72 23.14 7.21
CA GLY A 152 4.56 24.02 8.01
C GLY A 152 5.05 23.37 9.31
N PRO A 153 5.75 24.14 10.17
CA PRO A 153 6.17 23.68 11.50
C PRO A 153 5.01 23.16 12.35
N ALA A 154 3.85 23.82 12.30
CA ALA A 154 2.67 23.37 13.04
C ALA A 154 2.18 21.97 12.61
N THR A 155 2.13 21.71 11.30
CA THR A 155 1.75 20.38 10.78
C THR A 155 2.79 19.33 11.16
N LYS A 156 4.08 19.67 11.09
CA LYS A 156 5.16 18.77 11.51
C LYS A 156 5.04 18.35 12.97
N GLU A 157 4.81 19.30 13.87
CA GLU A 157 4.65 19.01 15.30
C GLU A 157 3.36 18.20 15.56
N ALA A 158 2.25 18.53 14.91
CA ALA A 158 1.02 17.74 15.02
C ALA A 158 1.21 16.29 14.58
N VAL A 159 1.92 16.06 13.47
CA VAL A 159 2.25 14.71 13.00
C VAL A 159 3.21 14.00 13.96
N ARG A 160 4.17 14.73 14.55
CA ARG A 160 5.09 14.19 15.54
C ARG A 160 4.37 13.71 16.81
N GLU A 161 3.42 14.50 17.31
CA GLU A 161 2.58 14.13 18.46
C GLU A 161 1.67 12.95 18.12
N PHE A 162 1.04 12.97 16.94
CA PHE A 162 0.26 11.83 16.43
C PHE A 162 1.10 10.54 16.42
N GLN A 163 2.30 10.62 15.86
CA GLN A 163 3.23 9.47 15.85
C GLN A 163 3.53 8.99 17.27
N GLY A 164 3.76 9.91 18.21
CA GLY A 164 3.98 9.58 19.62
C GLY A 164 2.81 8.84 20.26
N VAL A 165 1.60 9.34 20.06
CA VAL A 165 0.37 8.74 20.61
C VAL A 165 0.12 7.34 20.06
N PHE A 166 0.39 7.11 18.77
CA PHE A 166 0.11 5.84 18.09
C PHE A 166 1.32 4.92 17.91
N GLY A 167 2.42 5.17 18.63
CA GLY A 167 3.57 4.27 18.68
C GLY A 167 4.40 4.20 17.39
N LEU A 168 4.38 5.27 16.59
CA LEU A 168 5.22 5.44 15.41
C LEU A 168 6.50 6.23 15.75
N PRO A 169 7.56 6.13 14.93
CA PRO A 169 8.73 7.01 15.06
C PRO A 169 8.33 8.48 14.94
N GLN A 170 8.69 9.30 15.94
CA GLN A 170 8.35 10.74 16.02
C GLN A 170 9.22 11.60 15.07
N THR A 171 9.11 11.38 13.77
CA THR A 171 9.85 12.12 12.73
C THR A 171 9.19 13.47 12.39
N GLY A 172 7.88 13.58 12.60
CA GLY A 172 7.03 14.66 12.10
C GLY A 172 6.87 14.65 10.58
N ILE A 173 7.31 13.58 9.91
CA ILE A 173 7.17 13.36 8.47
C ILE A 173 5.97 12.44 8.25
N THR A 174 5.07 12.80 7.35
CA THR A 174 4.01 11.89 6.91
C THR A 174 4.53 11.00 5.80
N ASP A 175 5.25 9.96 6.22
CA ASP A 175 5.66 8.83 5.37
C ASP A 175 4.48 7.86 5.16
N TYR A 176 4.73 6.80 4.42
CA TYR A 176 3.71 5.80 4.09
C TYR A 176 3.03 5.19 5.34
N PRO A 177 3.77 4.68 6.36
CA PRO A 177 3.13 4.17 7.57
C PRO A 177 2.32 5.22 8.32
N THR A 178 2.83 6.45 8.42
CA THR A 178 2.15 7.55 9.10
C THR A 178 0.85 7.92 8.38
N TRP A 179 0.88 8.00 7.04
CA TRP A 179 -0.31 8.30 6.23
C TRP A 179 -1.45 7.34 6.52
N TYR A 180 -1.20 6.04 6.41
CA TYR A 180 -2.24 5.03 6.60
C TYR A 180 -2.69 4.93 8.04
N LYS A 181 -1.80 5.14 9.01
CA LYS A 181 -2.22 5.22 10.42
C LYS A 181 -3.17 6.39 10.66
N ILE A 182 -2.92 7.55 10.05
CA ILE A 182 -3.86 8.69 10.12
C ILE A 182 -5.21 8.31 9.49
N GLN A 183 -5.22 7.62 8.34
CA GLN A 183 -6.47 7.19 7.71
C GLN A 183 -7.27 6.21 8.59
N GLU A 184 -6.61 5.20 9.15
CA GLU A 184 -7.21 4.19 10.02
C GLU A 184 -7.91 4.86 11.22
N ILE A 185 -7.20 5.73 11.93
CA ILE A 185 -7.73 6.41 13.11
C ILE A 185 -8.85 7.38 12.72
N TYR A 186 -8.68 8.15 11.62
CA TYR A 186 -9.70 9.05 11.11
C TYR A 186 -11.03 8.33 10.84
N VAL A 187 -10.99 7.18 10.17
CA VAL A 187 -12.19 6.36 9.90
C VAL A 187 -12.79 5.80 11.19
N GLY A 188 -11.95 5.40 12.14
CA GLY A 188 -12.38 4.93 13.44
C GLY A 188 -13.17 5.98 14.22
N VAL A 189 -12.68 7.23 14.26
CA VAL A 189 -13.32 8.32 15.01
C VAL A 189 -14.54 8.90 14.29
N SER A 190 -14.52 9.01 12.96
CA SER A 190 -15.63 9.59 12.20
C SER A 190 -16.89 8.74 12.29
N ARG A 191 -16.77 7.40 12.29
CA ARG A 191 -17.90 6.48 12.48
C ARG A 191 -18.51 6.57 13.88
N ILE A 192 -17.72 6.95 14.89
CA ILE A 192 -18.22 7.16 16.27
C ILE A 192 -19.01 8.48 16.35
N ALA A 193 -18.60 9.51 15.61
CA ALA A 193 -19.29 10.80 15.56
C ALA A 193 -20.61 10.77 14.77
N GLU A 194 -20.86 9.74 13.95
CA GLU A 194 -22.10 9.54 13.19
C GLU A 194 -23.20 8.77 13.97
N LEU A 195 -22.94 8.32 15.20
CA LEU A 195 -23.89 7.62 16.10
C LEU A 195 -24.56 8.59 17.09
#